data_AF-A0A183E068-F1
#
_entry.id   AF-A0A183E068-F1
#
_cell.length_a   1.000
_cell.length_b   1.000
_cell.length_c   1.000
_cell.angle_alpha   90.00
_cell.angle_beta   90.00
_cell.angle_gamma   90.00
#
_symmetry.space_group_name_H-M   'P 1'
#
loop_
_entity.id
_entity.type
_entity.pdbx_description
1 polymer ?
#
loop_
_entity_poly.entity_id
_entity_poly.type
_entity_poly.pdbx_seq_one_letter_code
_entity_poly.pdbx_strand_id
1 'polypeptide(L)'
;MYDPSSSANINEATVEHISLDWVVDFQNRRIAGSAVLSLSIIKPTNKIVRFVCTQIVIVFCWLSAHNYKIVLGVIANFLQELTFIYRTGKQCTALQFLEAEQTATKKRPYLFSQCQAIHARSIIPCMDTPSVKQTYDAVVAVPNDLVCLMSAIATGQPQEVGELRKFAFKQPVRIPSYLVAIVVGLMEKRDLSARSSIWAEPPVVDKAFYEFGETEKMLRAAESLAGKYEWGRYDLVVLPPSFPFGGMENPCLTF
;
A
#
# COMPACT_ATOMS: atom_id res chain seq x y z
N MET A 1 -9.16 4.00 -23.48
CA MET A 1 -9.18 2.54 -23.20
C MET A 1 -10.29 2.27 -22.18
N TYR A 2 -11.01 1.16 -22.29
CA TYR A 2 -12.09 0.79 -21.36
C TYR A 2 -11.61 -0.37 -20.48
N ASP A 3 -11.74 -0.20 -19.16
CA ASP A 3 -11.49 -1.27 -18.18
C ASP A 3 -12.85 -1.66 -17.56
N PRO A 4 -13.39 -2.85 -17.86
CA PRO A 4 -14.68 -3.29 -17.33
C PRO A 4 -14.67 -3.48 -15.81
N SER A 5 -13.50 -3.58 -15.19
CA SER A 5 -13.33 -3.78 -13.76
C SER A 5 -13.22 -2.47 -12.99
N SER A 6 -13.16 -1.32 -13.67
CA SER A 6 -13.00 -0.01 -13.07
C SER A 6 -14.08 0.97 -13.53
N SER A 7 -14.71 1.66 -12.57
CA SER A 7 -15.64 2.76 -12.87
C SER A 7 -14.94 4.11 -13.01
N ALA A 8 -13.60 4.15 -12.92
CA ALA A 8 -12.81 5.35 -13.03
C ALA A 8 -12.82 5.93 -14.46
N ASN A 9 -12.87 7.26 -14.58
CA ASN A 9 -12.91 7.97 -15.86
C ASN A 9 -11.49 8.31 -16.35
N ILE A 10 -10.71 7.25 -16.63
CA ILE A 10 -9.28 7.34 -16.93
C ILE A 10 -8.91 8.02 -18.25
N ASN A 11 -9.89 8.30 -19.11
CA ASN A 11 -9.65 9.04 -20.35
C ASN A 11 -9.76 10.56 -20.15
N GLU A 12 -10.28 10.99 -19.00
CA GLU A 12 -10.52 12.39 -18.65
C GLU A 12 -9.55 12.89 -17.57
N ALA A 13 -9.19 12.05 -16.60
CA ALA A 13 -8.26 12.39 -15.54
C ALA A 13 -7.39 11.18 -15.15
N THR A 14 -6.23 11.47 -14.55
CA THR A 14 -5.32 10.47 -13.99
C THR A 14 -4.83 10.91 -12.62
N VAL A 15 -4.45 9.93 -11.79
CA VAL A 15 -3.77 10.14 -10.51
C VAL A 15 -2.27 10.06 -10.75
N GLU A 16 -1.55 11.11 -10.35
CA GLU A 16 -0.10 11.22 -10.53
C GLU A 16 0.65 10.78 -9.27
N HIS A 17 0.07 11.09 -8.11
CA HIS A 17 0.66 10.83 -6.80
C HIS A 17 -0.42 10.60 -5.73
N ILE A 18 -0.10 9.79 -4.71
CA ILE A 18 -0.93 9.58 -3.53
C ILE A 18 -0.07 9.76 -2.28
N SER A 19 -0.43 10.68 -1.40
CA SER A 19 0.15 10.78 -0.06
C SER A 19 -0.81 10.17 0.96
N LEU A 20 -0.33 9.20 1.75
CA LEU A 20 -1.11 8.45 2.72
C LEU A 20 -0.68 8.82 4.15
N ASP A 21 -1.63 9.12 5.02
CA ASP A 21 -1.39 9.21 6.48
C ASP A 21 -2.36 8.26 7.16
N TRP A 22 -1.83 7.15 7.69
CA TRP A 22 -2.60 6.01 8.17
C TRP A 22 -2.30 5.67 9.62
N VAL A 23 -3.34 5.18 10.29
CA VAL A 23 -3.25 4.52 11.59
C VAL A 23 -3.85 3.13 11.45
N VAL A 24 -3.10 2.10 11.85
CA VAL A 24 -3.57 0.72 11.89
C VAL A 24 -4.19 0.44 13.26
N ASP A 25 -5.49 0.18 13.26
CA ASP A 25 -6.31 -0.04 14.45
C ASP A 25 -6.69 -1.51 14.53
N PHE A 26 -5.85 -2.31 15.20
CA PHE A 26 -6.07 -3.76 15.39
C PHE A 26 -7.32 -4.06 16.20
N GLN A 27 -7.67 -3.22 17.18
CA GLN A 27 -8.86 -3.42 18.02
C GLN A 27 -10.15 -3.37 17.19
N ASN A 28 -10.23 -2.43 16.23
CA ASN A 28 -11.38 -2.31 15.35
C ASN A 28 -11.18 -2.97 13.98
N ARG A 29 -10.06 -3.67 13.77
CA ARG A 29 -9.64 -4.33 12.52
C ARG A 29 -9.83 -3.45 11.28
N ARG A 30 -9.22 -2.27 11.30
CA ARG A 30 -9.32 -1.28 10.22
C ARG A 30 -8.06 -0.44 10.06
N ILE A 31 -7.94 0.22 8.92
CA ILE A 31 -7.02 1.34 8.71
C ILE A 31 -7.87 2.61 8.66
N ALA A 32 -7.43 3.66 9.35
CA ALA A 32 -8.09 4.96 9.33
C ALA A 32 -7.06 6.07 9.09
N GLY A 33 -7.47 7.14 8.43
CA GLY A 33 -6.60 8.27 8.17
C GLY A 33 -6.99 9.05 6.93
N SER A 34 -5.99 9.45 6.14
CA SER A 34 -6.18 10.27 4.96
C SER A 34 -5.46 9.76 3.71
N ALA A 35 -5.99 10.15 2.55
CA ALA A 35 -5.30 10.03 1.27
C ALA A 35 -5.44 11.36 0.52
N VAL A 36 -4.32 11.94 0.11
CA VAL A 36 -4.26 13.12 -0.76
C VAL A 36 -3.84 12.66 -2.14
N LEU A 37 -4.71 12.84 -3.13
CA LEU A 37 -4.49 12.44 -4.51
C LEU A 37 -4.16 13.68 -5.34
N SER A 38 -2.98 13.69 -5.95
CA SER A 38 -2.62 14.67 -6.98
C SER A 38 -3.14 14.22 -8.33
N LEU A 39 -3.87 15.09 -9.02
CA LEU A 39 -4.65 14.77 -10.21
C LEU A 39 -4.14 15.58 -11.41
N SER A 40 -4.16 14.96 -12.58
CA SER A 40 -3.93 15.63 -13.86
C SER A 40 -5.13 15.43 -14.78
N ILE A 41 -5.61 16.52 -15.36
CA ILE A 41 -6.74 16.53 -16.28
C ILE A 41 -6.22 16.32 -17.70
N ILE A 42 -6.54 15.16 -18.27
CA ILE A 42 -6.09 14.77 -19.61
C ILE A 42 -6.95 15.46 -20.67
N LYS A 43 -8.25 15.59 -20.41
CA LYS A 43 -9.21 16.25 -21.30
C LYS A 43 -10.14 17.14 -20.47
N PRO A 44 -10.32 18.42 -20.85
CA PRO A 44 -11.31 19.28 -20.22
C PRO A 44 -12.65 18.58 -20.19
N THR A 45 -13.26 18.51 -19.01
CA THR A 45 -14.48 17.75 -18.82
C THR A 45 -15.38 18.44 -17.80
N ASN A 46 -16.66 18.50 -18.12
CA ASN A 46 -17.70 18.88 -17.17
C ASN A 46 -18.17 17.66 -16.36
N LYS A 47 -17.55 16.49 -16.57
CA LYS A 47 -17.87 15.26 -15.86
C LYS A 47 -17.05 15.14 -14.58
N ILE A 48 -17.71 14.52 -13.62
CA ILE A 48 -17.21 14.08 -12.34
C ILE A 48 -15.97 13.18 -12.52
N VAL A 49 -14.86 13.49 -11.85
CA VAL A 49 -13.77 12.52 -11.66
C VAL A 49 -14.27 11.36 -10.81
N ARG A 50 -14.27 10.16 -11.38
CA ARG A 50 -14.78 8.94 -10.75
C ARG A 50 -13.61 8.18 -10.14
N PHE A 51 -13.72 7.94 -8.85
CA PHE A 51 -12.87 7.01 -8.13
C PHE A 51 -13.65 5.74 -7.85
N VAL A 52 -12.93 4.63 -7.69
CA VAL A 52 -13.55 3.40 -7.22
C VAL A 52 -13.29 3.29 -5.73
N CYS A 53 -14.37 3.25 -4.95
CA CYS A 53 -14.32 3.06 -3.51
C CYS A 53 -15.33 1.98 -3.18
N THR A 54 -14.88 0.83 -2.68
CA THR A 54 -15.77 -0.18 -2.13
C THR A 54 -15.37 -0.43 -0.69
N GLN A 55 -16.34 -0.62 0.21
CA GLN A 55 -16.03 -0.99 1.60
C GLN A 55 -15.11 0.02 2.32
N ILE A 56 -15.12 1.30 1.92
CA ILE A 56 -14.47 2.41 2.61
C ILE A 56 -15.57 3.34 3.14
N VAL A 57 -15.42 3.82 4.38
CA VAL A 57 -16.28 4.86 4.95
C VAL A 57 -15.55 6.20 4.82
N ILE A 58 -16.01 7.04 3.88
CA ILE A 58 -15.52 8.41 3.73
C ILE A 58 -16.18 9.27 4.82
N VAL A 59 -15.35 9.83 5.70
CA VAL A 59 -15.79 10.73 6.77
C VAL A 59 -15.89 12.17 6.23
N PHE A 60 -14.85 12.60 5.52
CA PHE A 60 -14.79 13.89 4.83
C PHE A 60 -14.06 13.76 3.50
N CYS A 61 -14.45 14.60 2.54
CA CYS A 61 -13.75 14.77 1.28
C CYS A 61 -13.72 16.27 0.98
N TRP A 62 -12.54 16.83 0.71
CA TRP A 62 -12.40 18.23 0.34
C TRP A 62 -11.54 18.40 -0.90
N LEU A 63 -11.86 19.49 -1.59
CA LEU A 63 -11.21 19.96 -2.80
C LEU A 63 -10.34 21.14 -2.41
N SER A 64 -9.07 21.13 -2.82
CA SER A 64 -8.21 22.30 -2.66
C SER A 64 -8.76 23.46 -3.51
N ALA A 65 -9.70 24.23 -2.94
CA ALA A 65 -10.05 25.63 -3.24
C ALA A 65 -11.38 26.07 -2.60
N HIS A 66 -12.38 25.20 -2.36
CA HIS A 66 -13.70 25.64 -1.85
C HIS A 66 -14.42 24.57 -0.99
N ASN A 67 -15.08 25.03 0.08
CA ASN A 67 -15.87 24.21 1.02
C ASN A 67 -17.17 23.71 0.39
N TYR A 68 -17.17 22.51 -0.19
CA TYR A 68 -18.42 21.82 -0.55
C TYR A 68 -18.39 20.34 -0.14
N LYS A 69 -19.50 19.89 0.45
CA LYS A 69 -19.74 18.54 0.95
C LYS A 69 -20.78 17.88 0.03
N ILE A 70 -20.38 17.24 -1.07
CA ILE A 70 -21.31 16.55 -1.99
C ILE A 70 -20.70 15.26 -2.55
N VAL A 71 -21.59 14.27 -2.73
CA VAL A 71 -21.55 13.12 -3.64
C VAL A 71 -20.59 13.35 -4.82
N LEU A 72 -19.62 12.44 -4.98
CA LEU A 72 -18.56 12.47 -6.00
C LEU A 72 -19.09 13.02 -7.32
N GLY A 73 -18.63 14.23 -7.64
CA GLY A 73 -19.41 15.21 -8.38
C GLY A 73 -18.59 16.36 -9.01
N VAL A 74 -17.28 16.24 -9.20
CA VAL A 74 -16.41 17.42 -9.33
C VAL A 74 -16.25 17.88 -10.78
N ILE A 75 -16.59 19.13 -11.06
CA ILE A 75 -16.29 19.84 -12.32
C ILE A 75 -14.81 20.24 -12.29
N ALA A 76 -14.00 19.61 -13.14
CA ALA A 76 -12.54 19.55 -12.98
C ALA A 76 -11.78 20.38 -14.02
N ASN A 77 -12.05 21.68 -14.14
CA ASN A 77 -11.21 22.55 -14.98
C ASN A 77 -9.95 23.05 -14.25
N PHE A 78 -9.90 22.98 -12.92
CA PHE A 78 -8.77 23.50 -12.10
C PHE A 78 -8.36 22.57 -10.95
N LEU A 79 -8.78 21.31 -10.97
CA LEU A 79 -8.51 20.38 -9.87
C LEU A 79 -7.08 19.86 -9.92
N GLN A 80 -6.29 20.17 -8.89
CA GLN A 80 -4.92 19.64 -8.75
C GLN A 80 -4.83 18.58 -7.64
N GLU A 81 -5.64 18.71 -6.58
CA GLU A 81 -5.59 17.82 -5.43
C GLU A 81 -6.97 17.50 -4.86
N LEU A 82 -7.13 16.26 -4.40
CA LEU A 82 -8.31 15.77 -3.71
C LEU A 82 -7.91 15.04 -2.43
N THR A 83 -8.47 15.46 -1.30
CA THR A 83 -8.18 14.82 -0.01
C THR A 83 -9.38 14.06 0.50
N PHE A 84 -9.15 12.83 0.92
CA PHE A 84 -10.12 11.97 1.59
C PHE A 84 -9.69 11.76 3.04
N ILE A 85 -10.62 11.94 3.97
CA ILE A 85 -10.52 11.39 5.32
C ILE A 85 -11.45 10.21 5.40
N TYR A 86 -10.91 9.03 5.69
CA TYR A 86 -11.65 7.79 5.58
C TYR A 86 -11.16 6.75 6.57
N ARG A 87 -11.91 5.64 6.60
CA ARG A 87 -11.48 4.39 7.23
C ARG A 87 -11.93 3.22 6.38
N THR A 88 -11.18 2.13 6.42
CA THR A 88 -11.62 0.88 5.84
C THR A 88 -12.85 0.35 6.60
N GLY A 89 -13.75 -0.28 5.86
CA GLY A 89 -14.97 -0.89 6.37
C GLY A 89 -14.70 -2.30 6.89
N LYS A 90 -15.65 -2.83 7.68
CA LYS A 90 -15.56 -4.17 8.28
C LYS A 90 -15.43 -5.32 7.27
N GLN A 91 -15.86 -5.08 6.03
CA GLN A 91 -15.82 -6.05 4.94
C GLN A 91 -14.67 -5.78 3.96
N CYS A 92 -13.66 -4.99 4.35
CA CYS A 92 -12.50 -4.67 3.52
C CYS A 92 -11.89 -5.94 2.92
N THR A 93 -11.94 -6.07 1.59
CA THR A 93 -11.52 -7.29 0.89
C THR A 93 -10.01 -7.38 0.67
N ALA A 94 -9.28 -6.27 0.73
CA ALA A 94 -7.82 -6.30 0.58
C ALA A 94 -7.08 -6.69 1.85
N LEU A 95 -7.70 -6.61 3.03
CA LEU A 95 -6.97 -6.71 4.31
C LEU A 95 -7.34 -7.99 5.04
N GLN A 96 -6.32 -8.67 5.54
CA GLN A 96 -6.49 -9.75 6.48
C GLN A 96 -5.86 -9.36 7.81
N PHE A 97 -6.71 -9.15 8.81
CA PHE A 97 -6.31 -9.01 10.20
C PHE A 97 -6.31 -10.39 10.86
N LEU A 98 -5.19 -10.75 11.45
CA LEU A 98 -4.97 -11.98 12.19
C LEU A 98 -4.88 -11.67 13.67
N GLU A 99 -5.60 -12.46 14.46
CA GLU A 99 -5.42 -12.49 15.91
C GLU A 99 -4.07 -13.10 16.27
N ALA A 100 -3.60 -12.85 17.50
CA ALA A 100 -2.30 -13.31 17.94
C ALA A 100 -2.13 -14.82 17.76
N GLU A 101 -3.15 -15.62 18.07
CA GLU A 101 -3.13 -17.09 18.00
C GLU A 101 -2.93 -17.63 16.58
N GLN A 102 -3.21 -16.81 15.56
CA GLN A 102 -3.05 -17.14 14.15
C GLN A 102 -1.64 -16.82 13.63
N THR A 103 -0.80 -16.18 14.44
CA THR A 103 0.60 -15.86 14.13
C THR A 103 1.55 -16.95 14.61
N ALA A 104 2.73 -17.06 14.02
CA ALA A 104 3.73 -18.05 14.41
C ALA A 104 4.21 -17.82 15.86
N THR A 105 4.28 -16.57 16.30
CA THR A 105 4.72 -16.21 17.66
C THR A 105 3.64 -16.42 18.72
N LYS A 106 2.35 -16.38 18.34
CA LYS A 106 1.19 -16.38 19.24
C LYS A 106 1.15 -15.22 20.24
N LYS A 107 1.93 -14.15 20.01
CA LYS A 107 2.11 -13.05 20.97
C LYS A 107 1.40 -11.76 20.56
N ARG A 108 1.37 -11.45 19.26
CA ARG A 108 0.90 -10.17 18.74
C ARG A 108 0.07 -10.37 17.48
N PRO A 109 -0.89 -9.48 17.19
CA PRO A 109 -1.67 -9.58 15.96
C PRO A 109 -0.82 -9.27 14.73
N TYR A 110 -1.36 -9.61 13.56
CA TYR A 110 -0.70 -9.41 12.28
C TYR A 110 -1.71 -8.87 11.25
N LEU A 111 -1.24 -8.03 10.33
CA LEU A 111 -2.02 -7.49 9.23
C LEU A 111 -1.19 -7.62 7.96
N PHE A 112 -1.81 -8.09 6.89
CA PHE A 112 -1.26 -7.90 5.54
C PHE A 112 -2.36 -7.51 4.56
N SER A 113 -1.97 -6.83 3.49
CA SER A 113 -2.84 -6.53 2.36
C SER A 113 -2.60 -7.45 1.17
N GLN A 114 -3.62 -7.64 0.35
CA GLN A 114 -3.53 -8.21 -0.99
C GLN A 114 -4.47 -7.41 -1.91
N CYS A 115 -3.88 -6.56 -2.76
CA CYS A 115 -4.64 -5.62 -3.57
C CYS A 115 -4.97 -6.16 -4.97
N GLN A 116 -4.20 -7.11 -5.49
CA GLN A 116 -4.47 -7.70 -6.80
C GLN A 116 -5.70 -8.62 -6.73
N ALA A 117 -6.65 -8.54 -7.69
CA ALA A 117 -6.62 -7.70 -8.89
C ALA A 117 -7.17 -6.27 -8.69
N ILE A 118 -8.22 -6.14 -7.88
CA ILE A 118 -9.04 -4.92 -7.79
C ILE A 118 -9.49 -4.64 -6.35
N HIS A 119 -8.65 -4.96 -5.38
CA HIS A 119 -8.95 -4.78 -3.96
C HIS A 119 -8.35 -3.49 -3.40
N ALA A 120 -7.46 -2.80 -4.14
CA ALA A 120 -6.91 -1.51 -3.72
C ALA A 120 -8.00 -0.49 -3.39
N ARG A 121 -9.11 -0.49 -4.15
CA ARG A 121 -10.32 0.31 -3.88
C ARG A 121 -10.97 0.09 -2.51
N SER A 122 -10.62 -0.98 -1.80
CA SER A 122 -11.10 -1.29 -0.45
C SER A 122 -10.24 -0.73 0.67
N ILE A 123 -9.04 -0.27 0.33
CA ILE A 123 -8.11 0.37 1.26
C ILE A 123 -7.79 1.82 0.92
N ILE A 124 -7.86 2.22 -0.36
CA ILE A 124 -7.56 3.57 -0.81
C ILE A 124 -8.68 4.03 -1.75
N PRO A 125 -9.23 5.25 -1.57
CA PRO A 125 -10.03 5.91 -2.61
C PRO A 125 -9.16 6.21 -3.84
N CYS A 126 -9.17 5.33 -4.86
CA CYS A 126 -8.27 5.46 -6.01
C CYS A 126 -8.93 5.16 -7.36
N MET A 127 -8.21 5.46 -8.44
CA MET A 127 -8.52 4.91 -9.77
C MET A 127 -7.99 3.48 -9.82
N ASP A 128 -8.79 2.53 -9.37
CA ASP A 128 -8.38 1.12 -9.26
C ASP A 128 -8.42 0.41 -10.62
N THR A 129 -7.35 0.59 -11.38
CA THR A 129 -7.07 -0.03 -12.68
C THR A 129 -5.56 -0.08 -12.91
N PRO A 130 -5.02 -1.12 -13.56
CA PRO A 130 -3.60 -1.15 -13.92
C PRO A 130 -3.22 -0.13 -14.99
N SER A 131 -4.20 0.51 -15.65
CA SER A 131 -3.98 1.51 -16.70
C SER A 131 -3.51 2.86 -16.15
N VAL A 132 -3.70 3.12 -14.86
CA VAL A 132 -3.23 4.32 -14.16
C VAL A 132 -2.05 3.92 -13.30
N LYS A 133 -0.94 4.65 -13.41
CA LYS A 133 0.24 4.47 -12.57
C LYS A 133 0.56 5.76 -11.84
N GLN A 134 0.83 5.65 -10.55
CA GLN A 134 1.09 6.78 -9.67
C GLN A 134 2.28 6.47 -8.76
N THR A 135 2.98 7.53 -8.35
CA THR A 135 3.89 7.42 -7.20
C THR A 135 3.09 7.45 -5.90
N TYR A 136 3.70 7.06 -4.78
CA TYR A 136 3.08 7.31 -3.48
C TYR A 136 4.11 7.54 -2.38
N ASP A 137 3.70 8.27 -1.35
CA ASP A 137 4.35 8.27 -0.04
C ASP A 137 3.33 7.91 1.04
N ALA A 138 3.85 7.44 2.16
CA ALA A 138 3.01 7.02 3.27
C ALA A 138 3.68 7.31 4.60
N VAL A 139 2.89 7.77 5.56
CA VAL A 139 3.20 7.72 6.99
C VAL A 139 2.20 6.77 7.63
N VAL A 140 2.69 5.74 8.30
CA VAL A 140 1.83 4.72 8.93
C VAL A 140 2.17 4.60 10.41
N ALA A 141 1.19 4.86 11.26
CA ALA A 141 1.26 4.64 12.69
C ALA A 141 0.73 3.25 13.07
N VAL A 142 1.53 2.50 13.83
CA VAL A 142 1.21 1.15 14.32
C VAL A 142 1.58 1.05 15.81
N PRO A 143 1.09 0.06 16.58
CA PRO A 143 1.57 -0.18 17.95
C PRO A 143 3.11 -0.26 18.03
N ASN A 144 3.69 0.32 19.08
CA ASN A 144 5.14 0.53 19.22
C ASN A 144 6.01 -0.73 19.12
N ASP A 145 5.45 -1.89 19.43
CA ASP A 145 6.13 -3.18 19.42
C ASP A 145 6.02 -3.93 18.08
N LEU A 146 5.35 -3.34 17.08
CA LEU A 146 5.19 -3.89 15.75
C LEU A 146 6.07 -3.16 14.72
N VAL A 147 6.36 -3.87 13.64
CA VAL A 147 7.05 -3.35 12.46
C VAL A 147 6.02 -3.16 11.36
N CYS A 148 6.08 -2.02 10.67
CA CYS A 148 5.34 -1.77 9.44
C CYS A 148 6.29 -1.84 8.24
N LEU A 149 5.87 -2.51 7.18
CA LEU A 149 6.54 -2.47 5.88
C LEU A 149 5.49 -2.19 4.79
N MET A 150 5.92 -1.57 3.70
CA MET A 150 5.07 -1.29 2.54
C MET A 150 5.83 -1.60 1.25
N SER A 151 5.13 -1.62 0.11
CA SER A 151 5.72 -1.74 -1.22
C SER A 151 6.44 -0.45 -1.69
N ALA A 152 7.35 0.03 -0.84
CA ALA A 152 8.03 1.31 -0.92
C ALA A 152 9.33 1.29 -0.11
N ILE A 153 10.19 2.28 -0.34
CA ILE A 153 11.44 2.44 0.40
C ILE A 153 11.16 3.20 1.71
N ALA A 154 11.54 2.62 2.85
CA ALA A 154 11.44 3.30 4.14
C ALA A 154 12.32 4.56 4.18
N THR A 155 11.79 5.65 4.72
CA THR A 155 12.47 6.95 4.82
C THR A 155 12.73 7.32 6.28
N GLY A 156 14.01 7.49 6.62
CA GLY A 156 14.42 7.80 7.99
C GLY A 156 14.22 6.64 8.98
N GLN A 157 14.36 6.95 10.27
CA GLN A 157 14.09 6.01 11.36
C GLN A 157 12.63 6.14 11.82
N PRO A 158 11.98 5.04 12.25
CA PRO A 158 10.65 5.11 12.81
C PRO A 158 10.60 6.04 14.03
N GLN A 159 9.52 6.80 14.16
CA GLN A 159 9.35 7.78 15.24
C GLN A 159 8.33 7.27 16.26
N GLU A 160 8.72 7.23 17.54
CA GLU A 160 7.81 6.88 18.62
C GLU A 160 6.95 8.08 19.02
N VAL A 161 5.63 7.87 19.08
CA VAL A 161 4.62 8.89 19.40
C VAL A 161 3.61 8.26 20.36
N GLY A 162 3.88 8.37 21.66
CA GLY A 162 3.11 7.69 22.70
C GLY A 162 3.20 6.17 22.56
N GLU A 163 2.06 5.48 22.54
CA GLU A 163 1.97 4.02 22.36
C GLU A 163 2.10 3.57 20.88
N LEU A 164 2.29 4.51 19.96
CA LEU A 164 2.43 4.24 18.54
C LEU A 164 3.86 4.50 18.06
N ARG A 165 4.22 3.84 16.96
CA ARG A 165 5.43 4.10 16.19
C ARG A 165 5.03 4.40 14.75
N LYS A 166 5.54 5.51 14.21
CA LYS A 166 5.29 5.98 12.85
C LYS A 166 6.42 5.57 11.92
N PHE A 167 6.07 4.95 10.81
CA PHE A 167 6.98 4.58 9.73
C PHE A 167 6.68 5.44 8.51
N ALA A 168 7.71 6.00 7.87
CA ALA A 168 7.56 6.78 6.65
C ALA A 168 8.12 6.01 5.46
N PHE A 169 7.47 6.12 4.30
CA PHE A 169 7.81 5.39 3.09
C PHE A 169 7.68 6.27 1.86
N LYS A 170 8.48 5.96 0.83
CA LYS A 170 8.42 6.60 -0.49
C LYS A 170 8.56 5.57 -1.60
N GLN A 171 7.61 5.57 -2.53
CA GLN A 171 7.64 4.82 -3.78
C GLN A 171 7.79 5.81 -4.96
N PRO A 172 9.03 6.08 -5.39
CA PRO A 172 9.30 7.07 -6.44
C PRO A 172 9.02 6.54 -7.86
N VAL A 173 8.92 5.22 -8.05
CA VAL A 173 8.57 4.62 -9.34
C VAL A 173 7.05 4.57 -9.45
N ARG A 174 6.50 4.97 -10.60
CA ARG A 174 5.04 4.96 -10.80
C ARG A 174 4.51 3.54 -10.91
N ILE A 175 3.57 3.18 -10.04
CA ILE A 175 2.98 1.85 -9.94
C ILE A 175 1.46 1.90 -10.10
N PRO A 176 0.84 0.86 -10.65
CA PRO A 176 -0.60 0.69 -10.54
C PRO A 176 -1.03 0.46 -9.08
N SER A 177 -2.27 0.81 -8.76
CA SER A 177 -2.81 0.76 -7.39
C SER A 177 -2.82 -0.63 -6.77
N TYR A 178 -2.93 -1.70 -7.57
CA TYR A 178 -2.89 -3.07 -7.06
C TYR A 178 -1.53 -3.47 -6.45
N LEU A 179 -0.47 -2.71 -6.73
CA LEU A 179 0.88 -2.93 -6.17
C LEU A 179 1.12 -2.14 -4.87
N VAL A 180 0.16 -1.34 -4.40
CA VAL A 180 0.27 -0.76 -3.06
C VAL A 180 0.00 -1.87 -2.04
N ALA A 181 0.98 -2.12 -1.17
CA ALA A 181 0.89 -3.15 -0.16
C ALA A 181 1.38 -2.65 1.20
N ILE A 182 0.84 -3.25 2.25
CA ILE A 182 1.19 -3.02 3.65
C ILE A 182 1.22 -4.34 4.39
N VAL A 183 2.20 -4.49 5.28
CA VAL A 183 2.27 -5.55 6.27
C VAL A 183 2.66 -4.96 7.62
N VAL A 184 1.97 -5.38 8.68
CA VAL A 184 2.21 -4.95 10.05
C VAL A 184 2.19 -6.15 10.98
N GLY A 185 3.23 -6.32 11.77
CA GLY A 185 3.30 -7.43 12.72
C GLY A 185 4.62 -7.46 13.48
N LEU A 186 4.77 -8.46 14.34
CA LEU A 186 6.03 -8.73 15.02
C LEU A 186 6.99 -9.42 14.05
N MET A 187 7.93 -8.67 13.48
CA MET A 187 8.86 -9.17 12.47
C MET A 187 10.31 -8.84 12.81
N GLU A 188 11.20 -9.75 12.44
CA GLU A 188 12.63 -9.56 12.42
C GLU A 188 13.16 -9.48 10.99
N LYS A 189 14.36 -8.93 10.85
CA LYS A 189 15.06 -8.73 9.59
C LYS A 189 16.35 -9.56 9.57
N ARG A 190 16.69 -10.12 8.41
CA ARG A 190 18.06 -10.56 8.06
C ARG A 190 18.45 -9.99 6.71
N ASP A 191 19.69 -9.56 6.56
CA ASP A 191 20.20 -8.99 5.30
C ASP A 191 20.72 -10.11 4.39
N LEU A 192 20.08 -10.31 3.24
CA LEU A 192 20.50 -11.26 2.20
C LEU A 192 21.64 -10.67 1.35
N SER A 193 21.60 -9.36 1.10
CA SER A 193 22.64 -8.60 0.40
C SER A 193 22.57 -7.11 0.76
N ALA A 194 23.40 -6.28 0.13
CA ALA A 194 23.35 -4.82 0.32
C ALA A 194 22.01 -4.18 -0.09
N ARG A 195 21.22 -4.84 -0.94
CA ARG A 195 19.96 -4.33 -1.50
C ARG A 195 18.75 -5.24 -1.30
N SER A 196 18.90 -6.30 -0.50
CA SER A 196 17.86 -7.28 -0.26
C SER A 196 17.91 -7.77 1.18
N SER A 197 16.75 -7.80 1.81
CA SER A 197 16.55 -8.34 3.16
C SER A 197 15.34 -9.25 3.19
N ILE A 198 15.36 -10.23 4.08
CA ILE A 198 14.21 -11.08 4.39
C ILE A 198 13.61 -10.62 5.72
N TRP A 199 12.30 -10.52 5.75
CA TRP A 199 11.49 -10.19 6.92
C TRP A 199 10.58 -11.36 7.25
N ALA A 200 10.47 -11.73 8.51
CA ALA A 200 9.50 -12.75 8.95
C ALA A 200 9.27 -12.65 10.45
N GLU A 201 8.30 -13.39 10.96
CA GLU A 201 8.18 -13.58 12.41
C GLU A 201 9.45 -14.26 12.99
N PRO A 202 9.84 -13.95 14.24
CA PRO A 202 11.06 -14.50 14.87
C PRO A 202 11.25 -16.03 14.73
N PRO A 203 10.22 -16.89 14.91
CA PRO A 203 10.38 -18.33 14.75
C PRO A 203 10.68 -18.81 13.32
N VAL A 204 10.51 -17.93 12.33
CA VAL A 204 10.56 -18.25 10.90
C VAL A 204 11.78 -17.61 10.21
N VAL A 205 12.25 -16.47 10.70
CA VAL A 205 13.21 -15.61 9.97
C VAL A 205 14.52 -16.30 9.60
N ASP A 206 15.09 -17.14 10.47
CA ASP A 206 16.37 -17.81 10.17
C ASP A 206 16.22 -18.91 9.12
N LYS A 207 15.06 -19.61 9.10
CA LYS A 207 14.74 -20.57 8.04
C LYS A 207 14.52 -19.86 6.71
N ALA A 208 13.80 -18.75 6.73
CA ALA A 208 13.58 -17.92 5.54
C ALA A 208 14.90 -17.35 5.00
N PHE A 209 15.80 -16.91 5.89
CA PHE A 209 17.12 -16.43 5.50
C PHE A 209 17.96 -17.49 4.78
N TYR A 210 17.92 -18.75 5.26
CA TYR A 210 18.55 -19.85 4.57
C TYR A 210 17.89 -20.12 3.21
N GLU A 211 16.56 -20.25 3.19
CA GLU A 211 15.79 -20.62 1.99
C GLU A 211 15.97 -19.62 0.84
N PHE A 212 16.01 -18.32 1.17
CA PHE A 212 16.13 -17.24 0.19
C PHE A 212 17.57 -16.72 0.02
N GLY A 213 18.58 -17.46 0.50
CA GLY A 213 19.99 -17.04 0.44
C GLY A 213 20.52 -16.74 -0.97
N GLU A 214 19.90 -17.31 -2.01
CA GLU A 214 20.29 -17.11 -3.41
C GLU A 214 19.63 -15.89 -4.09
N THR A 215 18.80 -15.11 -3.41
CA THR A 215 18.04 -13.99 -4.02
C THR A 215 18.93 -12.99 -4.77
N GLU A 216 20.09 -12.61 -4.23
CA GLU A 216 20.99 -11.67 -4.91
C GLU A 216 21.57 -12.24 -6.21
N LYS A 217 21.84 -13.56 -6.25
CA LYS A 217 22.29 -14.24 -7.47
C LYS A 217 21.18 -14.23 -8.53
N MET A 218 19.93 -14.45 -8.11
CA MET A 218 18.76 -14.36 -9.00
C MET A 218 18.57 -12.94 -9.53
N LEU A 219 18.71 -11.91 -8.69
CA LEU A 219 18.61 -10.51 -9.11
C LEU A 219 19.66 -10.15 -10.17
N ARG A 220 20.93 -10.55 -9.97
CA ARG A 220 21.99 -10.30 -10.95
C ARG A 220 21.73 -11.01 -12.28
N ALA A 221 21.24 -12.25 -12.22
CA ALA A 221 20.85 -12.98 -13.42
C ALA A 221 19.70 -12.28 -14.15
N ALA A 222 18.66 -11.86 -13.43
CA ALA A 222 17.55 -11.09 -14.00
C ALA A 222 18.02 -9.77 -14.63
N GLU A 223 18.92 -9.04 -13.97
CA GLU A 223 19.48 -7.80 -14.50
C GLU A 223 20.30 -8.01 -15.79
N SER A 224 21.03 -9.12 -15.86
CA SER A 224 21.78 -9.49 -17.06
C SER A 224 20.88 -9.82 -18.27
N LEU A 225 19.65 -10.29 -18.00
CA LEU A 225 18.69 -10.71 -19.02
C LEU A 225 17.75 -9.57 -19.43
N ALA A 226 17.29 -8.78 -18.48
CA ALA A 226 16.17 -7.84 -18.64
C ALA A 226 16.56 -6.37 -18.43
N GLY A 227 17.81 -6.09 -18.12
CA GLY A 227 18.29 -4.75 -17.80
C GLY A 227 18.21 -4.41 -16.31
N LYS A 228 18.65 -3.21 -15.96
CA LYS A 228 18.84 -2.76 -14.58
C LYS A 228 17.58 -2.89 -13.71
N TYR A 229 17.76 -3.26 -12.44
CA TYR A 229 16.69 -3.25 -11.45
C TYR A 229 16.41 -1.82 -10.96
N GLU A 230 15.24 -1.26 -11.31
CA GLU A 230 14.92 0.16 -11.08
C GLU A 230 14.28 0.49 -9.72
N TRP A 231 13.93 -0.51 -8.91
CA TRP A 231 13.19 -0.30 -7.66
C TRP A 231 14.07 -0.02 -6.43
N GLY A 232 15.39 0.01 -6.61
CA GLY A 232 16.38 0.24 -5.56
C GLY A 232 16.61 -1.00 -4.70
N ARG A 233 15.63 -1.39 -3.88
CA ARG A 233 15.70 -2.56 -2.99
C ARG A 233 14.76 -3.66 -3.45
N TYR A 234 15.10 -4.91 -3.13
CA TYR A 234 14.27 -6.09 -3.32
C TYR A 234 14.23 -6.87 -2.01
N ASP A 235 13.34 -6.48 -1.11
CA ASP A 235 13.12 -7.20 0.13
C ASP A 235 12.04 -8.27 -0.07
N LEU A 236 12.04 -9.26 0.81
CA LEU A 236 11.08 -10.35 0.88
C LEU A 236 10.44 -10.33 2.27
N VAL A 237 9.15 -10.66 2.38
CA VAL A 237 8.49 -10.89 3.67
C VAL A 237 7.75 -12.22 3.65
N VAL A 238 8.10 -13.14 4.55
CA VAL A 238 7.37 -14.39 4.70
C VAL A 238 6.15 -14.15 5.56
N LEU A 239 4.99 -14.24 4.93
CA LEU A 239 3.70 -14.04 5.58
C LEU A 239 3.23 -15.29 6.36
N PRO A 240 2.28 -15.13 7.30
CA PRO A 240 1.64 -16.26 7.97
C PRO A 240 0.97 -17.23 6.98
N PRO A 241 0.75 -18.51 7.36
CA PRO A 241 0.25 -19.56 6.47
C PRO A 241 -1.12 -19.29 5.83
N SER A 242 -1.85 -18.29 6.31
CA SER A 242 -3.14 -17.88 5.74
C SER A 242 -3.01 -17.01 4.49
N PHE A 243 -1.80 -16.61 4.08
CA PHE A 243 -1.62 -15.88 2.84
C PHE A 243 -2.16 -16.69 1.65
N PRO A 244 -3.08 -16.14 0.84
CA PRO A 244 -3.86 -16.94 -0.09
C PRO A 244 -3.12 -17.36 -1.37
N PHE A 245 -1.87 -16.93 -1.55
CA PHE A 245 -1.07 -17.16 -2.76
C PHE A 245 0.32 -17.68 -2.42
N GLY A 246 1.06 -18.11 -3.45
CA GLY A 246 2.47 -18.49 -3.31
C GLY A 246 3.42 -17.28 -3.21
N GLY A 247 3.01 -16.12 -3.73
CA GLY A 247 3.74 -14.86 -3.63
C GLY A 247 3.01 -13.72 -4.33
N MET A 248 3.42 -12.48 -4.06
CA MET A 248 2.91 -11.28 -4.73
C MET A 248 4.06 -10.29 -5.01
N GLU A 249 4.15 -9.80 -6.25
CA GLU A 249 5.23 -8.97 -6.78
C GLU A 249 5.19 -7.50 -6.35
N ASN A 250 4.80 -7.26 -5.10
CA ASN A 250 4.78 -5.94 -4.48
C ASN A 250 6.18 -5.28 -4.61
N PRO A 251 6.29 -4.11 -5.26
CA PRO A 251 7.57 -3.49 -5.57
C PRO A 251 8.31 -3.16 -4.29
N CYS A 252 9.64 -3.30 -4.31
CA CYS A 252 10.52 -3.19 -3.15
C CYS A 252 10.37 -4.26 -2.05
N LEU A 253 9.22 -4.95 -1.95
CA LEU A 253 8.91 -5.88 -0.87
C LEU A 253 7.99 -7.00 -1.35
N THR A 254 8.56 -8.08 -1.90
CA THR A 254 7.81 -9.24 -2.35
C THR A 254 7.22 -9.98 -1.14
N PHE A 255 5.93 -10.30 -1.20
CA PHE A 255 5.23 -11.12 -0.20
C PHE A 255 5.32 -12.60 -0.59
#